data_AF-A0A423DGM1-F1
#
_entry.id   AF-A0A423DGM1-F1
#
_cell.length_a   1.000
_cell.length_b   1.000
_cell.length_c   1.000
_cell.angle_alpha   90.00
_cell.angle_beta   90.00
_cell.angle_gamma   90.00
#
_symmetry.space_group_name_H-M   'P 1'
#
loop_
_entity.id
_entity.type
_entity.pdbx_description
1 polymer ?
#
loop_
_entity_poly.entity_id
_entity_poly.type
_entity_poly.pdbx_seq_one_letter_code
_entity_poly.pdbx_strand_id
1 'polypeptide(L)'
;MFALIDQLRSEEPVDLLCSVFEVTRSCYYSHCCKRRSPDVERLVLRSRVNELFTQSRSAAGSRSFRQRLWRYRIKQSMSRRGNCHDNAPMERLFRSLKTEWVPTVGYLSASLAQQEIGRFLMQRYNWQRPHQFNSGLPPAVAEEKLNVVSGIS
;
A
#
# COMPACT_ATOMS: atom_id res chain seq x y z
N MET A 1 -7.58 -12.74 10.07
CA MET A 1 -7.51 -14.12 10.62
C MET A 1 -6.08 -14.56 10.88
N PHE A 2 -5.21 -14.59 9.86
CA PHE A 2 -3.80 -14.99 10.01
C PHE A 2 -2.98 -14.13 10.97
N ALA A 3 -3.26 -12.82 11.06
CA ALA A 3 -2.60 -11.93 12.00
C ALA A 3 -2.86 -12.30 13.48
N LEU A 4 -4.05 -12.84 13.80
CA LEU A 4 -4.39 -13.34 15.13
C LEU A 4 -3.69 -14.68 15.41
N ILE A 5 -3.63 -15.57 14.41
CA ILE A 5 -2.84 -16.82 14.51
C ILE A 5 -1.35 -16.50 14.74
N ASP A 6 -0.80 -15.48 14.05
CA ASP A 6 0.57 -15.01 14.24
C ASP A 6 0.83 -14.42 15.64
N GLN A 7 -0.17 -13.81 16.27
CA GLN A 7 -0.05 -13.29 17.64
C GLN A 7 -0.11 -14.40 18.69
N LEU A 8 -0.99 -15.38 18.48
CA LEU A 8 -1.27 -16.42 19.47
C LEU A 8 -0.38 -17.66 19.33
N ARG A 9 0.35 -17.82 18.22
CA ARG A 9 1.23 -18.99 17.97
C ARG A 9 2.36 -19.19 18.99
N SER A 10 2.67 -18.17 19.80
CA SER A 10 3.65 -18.27 20.89
C SER A 10 3.06 -18.92 22.14
N GLU A 11 1.73 -18.89 22.26
CA GLU A 11 0.98 -19.35 23.44
C GLU A 11 0.25 -20.66 23.15
N GLU A 12 -0.27 -20.82 21.93
CA GLU A 12 -1.09 -21.96 21.51
C GLU A 12 -0.55 -22.64 20.25
N PRO A 13 -0.73 -23.98 20.11
CA PRO A 13 -0.31 -24.69 18.91
C PRO A 13 -1.09 -24.19 17.68
N VAL A 14 -0.37 -23.94 16.59
CA VAL A 14 -0.92 -23.44 15.32
C VAL A 14 -2.08 -24.30 14.81
N ASP A 15 -2.08 -25.60 15.08
CA ASP A 15 -3.12 -26.52 14.62
C ASP A 15 -4.47 -26.25 15.29
N LEU A 16 -4.44 -25.93 16.59
CA LEU A 16 -5.61 -25.52 17.36
C LEU A 16 -6.09 -24.13 16.92
N LEU A 17 -5.17 -23.19 16.71
CA LEU A 17 -5.52 -21.86 16.23
C LEU A 17 -6.16 -21.94 14.83
N CYS A 18 -5.57 -22.72 13.92
CA CYS A 18 -6.12 -22.96 12.59
C CYS A 18 -7.54 -23.54 12.66
N SER A 19 -7.81 -24.52 13.54
CA SER A 19 -9.16 -25.09 13.67
C SER A 19 -10.16 -24.10 14.27
N VAL A 20 -9.78 -23.37 15.33
CA VAL A 20 -10.62 -22.35 15.99
C VAL A 20 -11.02 -21.24 15.03
N PHE A 21 -10.09 -20.82 14.16
CA PHE A 21 -10.35 -19.80 13.17
C PHE A 21 -10.88 -20.37 11.84
N GLU A 22 -11.19 -21.65 11.73
CA GLU A 22 -11.67 -22.28 10.49
C GLU A 22 -10.75 -22.07 9.28
N VAL A 23 -9.43 -22.06 9.50
CA VAL A 23 -8.42 -22.06 8.42
C VAL A 23 -7.73 -23.41 8.34
N THR A 24 -7.44 -23.90 7.14
CA THR A 24 -6.54 -25.04 6.96
C THR A 24 -5.09 -24.64 7.29
N ARG A 25 -4.33 -25.56 7.91
CA ARG A 25 -2.88 -25.37 8.16
C ARG A 25 -2.13 -24.98 6.88
N SER A 26 -2.45 -25.61 5.76
CA SER A 26 -1.80 -25.34 4.47
C SER A 26 -2.00 -23.90 4.02
N CYS A 27 -3.20 -23.33 4.24
CA CYS A 27 -3.48 -21.94 3.93
C CYS A 27 -2.69 -20.99 4.84
N TYR A 28 -2.62 -21.26 6.14
CA TYR A 28 -1.80 -20.49 7.08
C TYR A 28 -0.30 -20.52 6.73
N TYR A 29 0.28 -21.69 6.47
CA TYR A 29 1.70 -21.78 6.11
C TYR A 29 1.99 -21.19 4.72
N SER A 30 1.06 -21.29 3.75
CA SER A 30 1.17 -20.59 2.47
C SER A 30 1.22 -19.07 2.67
N HIS A 31 0.36 -18.54 3.54
CA HIS A 31 0.39 -17.13 3.95
C HIS A 31 1.73 -16.75 4.61
N CYS A 32 2.24 -17.55 5.54
CA CYS A 32 3.55 -17.31 6.17
C CYS A 32 4.70 -17.30 5.14
N CYS A 33 4.68 -18.21 4.16
CA CYS A 33 5.69 -18.24 3.09
C CYS A 33 5.65 -16.96 2.24
N LYS A 34 4.45 -16.49 1.88
CA LYS A 34 4.24 -15.26 1.11
C LYS A 34 4.66 -13.99 1.86
N ARG A 35 4.47 -13.96 3.18
CA ARG A 35 4.96 -12.86 4.04
C ARG A 35 6.49 -12.80 4.13
N ARG A 36 7.20 -13.93 4.02
CA ARG A 36 8.64 -14.02 4.32
C ARG A 36 9.55 -13.73 3.13
N SER A 37 9.07 -13.86 1.90
CA SER A 37 9.86 -13.53 0.71
C SER A 37 9.45 -12.16 0.15
N PRO A 38 10.20 -11.07 0.45
CA PRO A 38 10.08 -9.89 -0.39
C PRO A 38 10.43 -10.30 -1.83
N ASP A 39 9.57 -9.94 -2.77
CA ASP A 39 9.84 -10.10 -4.20
C ASP A 39 11.05 -9.20 -4.53
N VAL A 40 12.24 -9.81 -4.52
CA VAL A 40 13.53 -9.13 -4.70
C VAL A 40 13.58 -8.46 -6.07
N GLU A 41 13.04 -9.12 -7.10
CA GLU A 41 12.99 -8.58 -8.46
C GLU A 41 12.14 -7.31 -8.50
N ARG A 42 10.96 -7.33 -7.87
CA ARG A 42 10.10 -6.14 -7.76
C ARG A 42 10.75 -5.01 -6.97
N LEU A 43 11.49 -5.33 -5.91
CA LEU A 43 12.21 -4.32 -5.12
C LEU A 43 13.32 -3.66 -5.94
N VAL A 44 14.11 -4.45 -6.69
CA VAL A 44 15.15 -3.98 -7.60
C VAL A 44 14.55 -3.11 -8.69
N LEU A 45 13.46 -3.55 -9.34
CA LEU A 45 12.75 -2.78 -10.35
C LEU A 45 12.25 -1.45 -9.79
N ARG A 46 11.66 -1.45 -8.58
CA ARG A 46 11.18 -0.22 -7.93
C ARG A 46 12.31 0.76 -7.65
N SER A 47 13.44 0.28 -7.13
CA SER A 47 14.63 1.10 -6.91
C SER A 47 15.10 1.73 -8.22
N ARG A 48 15.20 0.94 -9.29
CA ARG A 48 15.64 1.40 -10.60
C ARG A 48 14.71 2.46 -11.19
N VAL A 49 13.39 2.24 -11.11
CA VAL A 49 12.40 3.23 -11.57
C VAL A 49 12.53 4.54 -10.80
N ASN A 50 12.75 4.49 -9.48
CA ASN A 50 12.95 5.68 -8.66
C ASN A 50 14.21 6.46 -9.06
N GLU A 51 15.34 5.78 -9.31
CA GLU A 51 16.56 6.45 -9.82
C GLU A 51 16.29 7.19 -11.14
N LEU A 52 15.66 6.50 -12.09
CA LEU A 52 15.31 7.08 -13.40
C LEU A 52 14.38 8.27 -13.25
N PHE A 53 13.43 8.20 -12.31
CA PHE A 53 12.46 9.26 -12.06
C PHE A 53 13.13 10.49 -11.45
N THR A 54 14.01 10.30 -10.47
CA THR A 54 14.83 11.37 -9.88
C THR A 54 15.71 12.05 -10.93
N GLN A 55 16.37 11.26 -11.80
CA GLN A 55 17.17 11.79 -12.92
C GLN A 55 16.32 12.58 -13.93
N SER A 56 15.02 12.32 -14.01
CA SER A 56 14.08 13.07 -14.83
C SER A 56 13.51 14.33 -14.17
N ARG A 57 14.05 14.74 -13.00
CA ARG A 57 13.53 15.83 -12.17
C ARG A 57 12.08 15.60 -11.75
N SER A 58 11.78 14.36 -11.38
CA SER A 58 10.43 13.95 -10.94
C SER A 58 9.34 14.15 -12.02
N ALA A 59 9.72 14.12 -13.30
CA ALA A 59 8.79 14.28 -14.43
C ALA A 59 8.48 12.93 -15.10
N ALA A 60 7.46 12.23 -14.59
CA ALA A 60 7.03 10.91 -15.08
C ALA A 60 6.56 10.94 -16.55
N GLY A 61 6.13 12.11 -17.05
CA GLY A 61 5.73 12.28 -18.45
C GLY A 61 6.87 12.65 -19.40
N SER A 62 8.10 12.87 -18.90
CA SER A 62 9.21 13.36 -19.73
C SER A 62 9.64 12.35 -20.79
N ARG A 63 10.10 12.84 -21.94
CA ARG A 63 10.59 12.00 -23.05
C ARG A 63 11.80 11.17 -22.62
N SER A 64 12.72 11.78 -21.87
CA SER A 64 13.92 11.11 -21.36
C SER A 64 13.57 9.96 -20.40
N PHE A 65 12.61 10.16 -19.49
CA PHE A 65 12.15 9.10 -18.60
C PHE A 65 11.49 7.94 -19.36
N ARG A 66 10.55 8.25 -20.28
CA ARG A 66 9.89 7.25 -21.12
C ARG A 66 10.88 6.42 -21.95
N GLN A 67 11.87 7.06 -22.57
CA GLN A 67 12.90 6.37 -23.33
C GLN A 67 13.75 5.43 -22.47
N ARG A 68 14.07 5.84 -21.24
CA ARG A 68 14.83 5.00 -20.31
C ARG A 68 14.00 3.79 -19.87
N LEU A 69 12.74 3.99 -19.45
CA LEU A 69 11.85 2.88 -19.09
C LEU A 69 11.72 1.86 -20.23
N TRP A 70 11.57 2.33 -21.46
CA TRP A 70 11.50 1.47 -22.64
C TRP A 70 12.77 0.61 -22.83
N ARG A 71 13.97 1.18 -22.62
CA ARG A 71 15.23 0.42 -22.69
C ARG A 71 15.31 -0.68 -21.63
N TYR A 72 14.73 -0.46 -20.46
CA TYR A 72 14.63 -1.47 -19.39
C TYR A 72 13.45 -2.43 -19.57
N ARG A 73 12.71 -2.35 -20.69
CA ARG A 73 11.48 -3.13 -20.93
C ARG A 73 10.41 -2.93 -19.84
N ILE A 74 10.42 -1.76 -19.18
CA ILE A 74 9.42 -1.40 -18.18
C ILE A 74 8.27 -0.69 -18.89
N LYS A 75 7.09 -1.30 -18.87
CA LYS A 75 5.87 -0.71 -19.45
C LYS A 75 5.28 0.31 -18.49
N GLN A 76 5.24 1.57 -18.91
CA GLN A 76 4.54 2.62 -18.17
C GLN A 76 3.04 2.55 -18.45
N SER A 77 2.22 2.60 -17.40
CA SER A 77 0.78 2.80 -17.51
C SER A 77 0.45 4.27 -17.22
N MET A 78 0.04 5.01 -18.24
CA MET A 78 -0.41 6.40 -18.12
C MET A 78 -1.79 6.51 -18.77
N SER A 79 -2.74 7.11 -18.07
CA SER A 79 -4.03 7.41 -18.66
C SER A 79 -3.98 8.63 -19.59
N ARG A 80 -5.00 8.75 -20.44
CA ARG A 80 -5.13 9.89 -21.35
C ARG A 80 -5.37 11.18 -20.55
N ARG A 81 -4.91 12.31 -21.09
CA ARG A 81 -5.22 13.63 -20.55
C ARG A 81 -6.74 13.78 -20.40
N GLY A 82 -7.17 14.27 -19.25
CA GLY A 82 -8.60 14.43 -18.90
C GLY A 82 -9.21 13.24 -18.15
N ASN A 83 -8.49 12.12 -18.01
CA ASN A 83 -8.95 11.03 -17.15
C ASN A 83 -8.51 11.25 -15.69
N CYS A 84 -9.28 12.07 -14.96
CA CYS A 84 -9.00 12.38 -13.56
C CYS A 84 -9.32 11.23 -12.59
N HIS A 85 -10.06 10.21 -13.04
CA HIS A 85 -10.50 9.11 -12.18
C HIS A 85 -9.33 8.34 -11.55
N ASP A 86 -8.22 8.19 -12.27
CA ASP A 86 -7.03 7.50 -11.75
C ASP A 86 -6.33 8.29 -10.64
N ASN A 87 -6.46 9.62 -10.65
CA ASN A 87 -5.86 10.50 -9.64
C ASN A 87 -6.83 10.81 -8.48
N ALA A 88 -8.14 10.62 -8.69
CA ALA A 88 -9.17 10.93 -7.71
C ALA A 88 -8.95 10.30 -6.31
N PRO A 89 -8.45 9.05 -6.18
CA PRO A 89 -8.11 8.48 -4.87
C PRO A 89 -7.00 9.26 -4.14
N MET A 90 -5.95 9.65 -4.87
CA MET A 90 -4.84 10.43 -4.30
C MET A 90 -5.26 11.85 -3.96
N GLU A 91 -6.08 12.50 -4.80
CA GLU A 91 -6.62 13.83 -4.50
C GLU A 91 -7.49 13.81 -3.23
N ARG A 92 -8.31 12.78 -3.06
CA ARG A 92 -9.11 12.60 -1.84
C ARG A 92 -8.23 12.38 -0.61
N LEU A 93 -7.16 11.60 -0.74
CA LEU A 93 -6.17 11.40 0.33
C LEU A 93 -5.56 12.74 0.76
N PHE A 94 -5.03 13.52 -0.20
CA PHE A 94 -4.39 14.80 0.10
C PHE A 94 -5.37 15.85 0.63
N ARG A 95 -6.61 15.87 0.13
CA ARG A 95 -7.67 16.72 0.67
C ARG A 95 -7.87 16.43 2.16
N SER A 96 -8.10 15.16 2.49
CA SER A 96 -8.34 14.71 3.86
C SER A 96 -7.18 15.04 4.79
N LEU A 97 -5.94 14.79 4.34
CA LEU A 97 -4.74 15.12 5.10
C LEU A 97 -4.69 16.62 5.45
N LYS A 98 -4.89 17.48 4.44
CA LYS A 98 -4.81 18.94 4.61
C LYS A 98 -5.94 19.50 5.47
N THR A 99 -7.14 18.92 5.41
CA THR A 99 -8.30 19.45 6.14
C THR A 99 -8.40 18.93 7.56
N GLU A 100 -7.96 17.71 7.83
CA GLU A 100 -8.21 17.03 9.10
C GLU A 100 -6.97 16.85 9.97
N TRP A 101 -5.77 16.87 9.38
CA TRP A 101 -4.54 16.49 10.10
C TRP A 101 -3.44 17.55 10.09
N VAL A 102 -3.35 18.34 9.02
CA VAL A 102 -2.37 19.43 8.95
C VAL A 102 -2.89 20.63 9.74
N PRO A 103 -2.19 21.08 10.80
CA PRO A 103 -2.60 22.26 11.55
C PRO A 103 -2.56 23.52 10.67
N THR A 104 -3.46 24.47 10.89
CA THR A 104 -3.49 25.74 10.14
C THR A 104 -2.19 26.53 10.25
N VAL A 105 -1.49 26.42 11.39
CA VAL A 105 -0.19 27.05 11.65
C VAL A 105 1.00 26.23 11.12
N GLY A 106 0.75 25.05 10.55
CA GLY A 106 1.77 24.11 10.09
C GLY A 106 2.44 23.32 11.22
N TYR A 107 3.55 22.66 10.89
CA TYR A 107 4.36 21.91 11.84
C TYR A 107 5.63 22.68 12.21
N LEU A 108 6.08 22.52 13.45
CA LEU A 108 7.27 23.18 13.98
C LEU A 108 8.58 22.70 13.33
N SER A 109 8.62 21.44 12.90
CA SER A 109 9.79 20.84 12.26
C SER A 109 9.41 19.81 11.20
N ALA A 110 10.35 19.53 10.29
CA ALA A 110 10.18 18.48 9.30
C ALA A 110 10.05 17.08 9.95
N SER A 111 10.75 16.83 11.07
CA SER A 111 10.64 15.56 11.80
C SER A 111 9.26 15.36 12.41
N LEU A 112 8.69 16.40 13.02
CA LEU A 112 7.32 16.36 13.54
C LEU A 112 6.31 16.16 12.41
N ALA A 113 6.48 16.87 11.30
CA ALA A 113 5.64 16.69 10.11
C ALA A 113 5.70 15.24 9.59
N GLN A 114 6.90 14.66 9.48
CA GLN A 114 7.07 13.27 9.04
C GLN A 114 6.38 12.28 10.00
N GLN A 115 6.54 12.48 11.31
CA GLN A 115 5.89 11.63 12.31
C GLN A 115 4.36 11.74 12.23
N GLU A 116 3.82 12.95 12.22
CA GLU A 116 2.37 13.19 12.22
C GLU A 116 1.72 12.74 10.91
N ILE A 117 2.31 13.06 9.76
CA ILE A 117 1.82 12.59 8.45
C ILE A 117 1.93 11.05 8.38
N GLY A 118 3.02 10.47 8.89
CA GLY A 118 3.19 9.02 8.99
C GLY A 118 2.07 8.39 9.84
N ARG A 119 1.77 8.98 11.01
CA ARG A 119 0.69 8.55 11.89
C ARG A 119 -0.67 8.63 11.20
N PHE A 120 -0.95 9.73 10.50
CA PHE A 120 -2.17 9.87 9.71
C PHE A 120 -2.32 8.73 8.70
N LEU A 121 -1.30 8.48 7.88
CA LEU A 121 -1.35 7.47 6.83
C LEU A 121 -1.48 6.05 7.42
N MET A 122 -0.59 5.71 8.35
CA MET A 122 -0.42 4.34 8.83
C MET A 122 -1.42 3.92 9.91
N GLN A 123 -2.10 4.85 10.58
CA GLN A 123 -3.04 4.52 11.65
C GLN A 123 -4.46 4.98 11.32
N ARG A 124 -4.62 6.21 10.83
CA ARG A 124 -5.95 6.80 10.64
C ARG A 124 -6.52 6.51 9.25
N TYR A 125 -5.82 6.87 8.18
CA TYR A 125 -6.34 6.81 6.82
C TYR A 125 -6.48 5.35 6.36
N ASN A 126 -5.42 4.55 6.44
CA ASN A 126 -5.45 3.18 5.92
C ASN A 126 -6.31 2.21 6.74
N TRP A 127 -6.41 2.41 8.06
CA TRP A 127 -7.03 1.43 8.96
C TRP A 127 -8.34 1.86 9.62
N GLN A 128 -8.67 3.16 9.65
CA GLN A 128 -9.84 3.66 10.39
C GLN A 128 -10.80 4.50 9.54
N ARG A 129 -10.35 5.06 8.41
CA ARG A 129 -11.19 5.96 7.60
C ARG A 129 -12.18 5.15 6.77
N PRO A 130 -13.50 5.38 6.88
CA PRO A 130 -14.47 4.74 5.99
C PRO A 130 -14.44 5.36 4.59
N HIS A 131 -14.57 4.53 3.55
CA HIS A 131 -14.66 4.97 2.16
C HIS A 131 -15.94 4.46 1.50
N GLN A 132 -16.73 5.36 0.91
CA GLN A 132 -17.98 5.02 0.23
C GLN A 132 -17.79 3.98 -0.89
N PHE A 133 -16.71 4.12 -1.68
CA PHE A 133 -16.37 3.17 -2.74
C PHE A 133 -16.08 1.76 -2.20
N ASN A 134 -15.61 1.66 -0.96
CA ASN A 134 -15.29 0.39 -0.30
C ASN A 134 -16.43 -0.08 0.62
N SER A 135 -17.68 0.33 0.36
CA SER A 135 -18.85 0.01 1.21
C SER A 135 -18.67 0.42 2.67
N GLY A 136 -17.98 1.53 2.91
CA GLY A 136 -17.68 2.03 4.26
C GLY A 136 -16.43 1.45 4.90
N LEU A 137 -15.72 0.53 4.24
CA LEU A 137 -14.50 -0.08 4.79
C LEU A 137 -13.26 0.81 4.58
N PRO A 138 -12.26 0.72 5.50
CA PRO A 138 -10.96 1.33 5.31
C PRO A 138 -10.16 0.71 4.15
N PRO A 139 -9.22 1.46 3.54
CA PRO A 139 -8.44 0.99 2.40
C PRO A 139 -7.72 -0.33 2.65
N ALA A 140 -7.03 -0.49 3.78
CA ALA A 140 -6.28 -1.71 4.08
C ALA A 140 -7.19 -2.93 4.23
N VAL A 141 -8.36 -2.75 4.86
CA VAL A 141 -9.35 -3.82 5.05
C VAL A 141 -9.99 -4.21 3.71
N ALA A 142 -10.29 -3.23 2.85
CA ALA A 142 -10.83 -3.48 1.53
C ALA A 142 -9.82 -4.21 0.63
N GLU A 143 -8.55 -3.83 0.68
CA GLU A 143 -7.46 -4.50 -0.05
C GLU A 143 -7.28 -5.95 0.40
N GLU A 144 -7.29 -6.23 1.71
CA GLU A 144 -7.22 -7.59 2.24
C GLU A 144 -8.37 -8.47 1.71
N LYS A 145 -9.61 -7.94 1.68
CA LYS A 145 -10.76 -8.65 1.12
C LYS A 145 -10.64 -8.90 -0.38
N LEU A 146 -10.13 -7.94 -1.16
CA LEU A 146 -9.93 -8.11 -2.60
C LEU A 146 -8.88 -9.17 -2.93
N ASN A 147 -7.80 -9.25 -2.15
CA ASN A 147 -6.77 -10.27 -2.31
C ASN A 147 -7.32 -11.68 -2.06
N VAL A 148 -8.22 -11.83 -1.08
CA VAL A 148 -8.91 -13.11 -0.82
C VAL A 148 -9.80 -13.53 -2.00
N VAL A 149 -10.54 -12.58 -2.60
CA VAL A 149 -11.47 -12.88 -3.71
C VAL A 149 -10.76 -13.11 -5.04
N SER A 150 -9.65 -12.43 -5.29
CA SER A 150 -8.93 -12.51 -6.58
C SER A 150 -8.00 -13.72 -6.70
N GLY A 151 -7.76 -14.48 -5.63
CA GLY A 151 -6.79 -15.59 -5.63
C GLY A 151 -5.35 -15.16 -5.88
N ILE A 152 -5.11 -13.85 -6.04
CA ILE A 152 -3.78 -13.23 -6.06
C ILE A 152 -3.32 -13.21 -4.61
N SER A 153 -2.72 -14.31 -4.21
CA SER A 153 -2.05 -14.47 -2.92
C SER A 153 -0.55 -14.47 -3.15
#